data_AF-A0A2I2FI12-F1
#
_entry.id   AF-A0A2I2FI12-F1
#
_cell.length_a   1.000
_cell.length_b   1.000
_cell.length_c   1.000
_cell.angle_alpha   90.00
_cell.angle_beta   90.00
_cell.angle_gamma   90.00
#
_symmetry.space_group_name_H-M   'P 1'
#
loop_
_entity.id
_entity.type
_entity.pdbx_description
1 polymer ?
#
loop_
_entity_poly.entity_id
_entity_poly.type
_entity_poly.pdbx_seq_one_letter_code
_entity_poly.pdbx_strand_id
1 'polypeptide(L)'
;MVQDTTDRSSSSSSSSSREYCMRFEIAPPATAWPGVSFTLPVIVSVRTVGAPQDHAVQQLAMNVSLRTESGDPVASQHLTGALTSSVRNHDGNTTSGFARFGPLAITQPGRYRLRIALAAASAADITIKDYIDSDVVDACRMRRHLS
;
A
#
# COMPACT_ATOMS: atom_id res chain seq x y z
N MET A 1 13.63 48.46 32.12
CA MET A 1 14.65 47.58 31.53
C MET A 1 14.02 46.20 31.46
N VAL A 2 13.53 45.83 30.28
CA VAL A 2 12.80 44.58 30.02
C VAL A 2 13.84 43.56 29.56
N GLN A 3 13.84 42.36 30.13
CA GLN A 3 14.40 41.18 29.46
C GLN A 3 13.44 40.00 29.61
N ASP A 4 12.90 39.68 28.44
CA ASP A 4 12.08 38.55 28.03
C ASP A 4 12.93 37.27 28.05
N THR A 5 12.45 36.20 28.70
CA THR A 5 13.04 34.87 28.60
C THR A 5 12.12 33.99 27.76
N THR A 6 12.24 34.14 26.44
CA THR A 6 11.73 33.17 25.46
C THR A 6 12.86 32.22 25.05
N ASP A 7 12.44 31.05 24.56
CA ASP A 7 13.20 29.96 23.93
C ASP A 7 13.81 28.95 24.93
N ARG A 8 13.52 27.65 24.86
CA ARG A 8 13.20 26.86 23.67
C ARG A 8 12.59 25.54 24.15
N SER A 9 11.31 25.31 23.85
CA SER A 9 10.79 23.95 23.85
C SER A 9 11.54 23.22 22.76
N SER A 10 12.58 22.47 23.12
CA SER A 10 13.22 21.50 22.24
C SER A 10 12.19 20.42 21.94
N SER A 11 11.33 20.70 20.97
CA SER A 11 10.59 19.68 20.26
C SER A 11 11.66 18.79 19.63
N SER A 12 11.93 17.66 20.29
CA SER A 12 12.56 16.52 19.65
C SER A 12 11.67 16.15 18.47
N SER A 13 11.94 16.77 17.32
CA SER A 13 11.45 16.34 16.03
C SER A 13 11.96 14.93 15.86
N SER A 14 11.10 13.97 16.21
CA SER A 14 11.28 12.56 15.95
C SER A 14 11.54 12.43 14.45
N SER A 15 12.83 12.36 14.09
CA SER A 15 13.26 12.13 12.72
C SER A 15 12.98 10.66 12.43
N SER A 16 11.71 10.36 12.13
CA SER A 16 11.32 9.09 11.54
C SER A 16 12.01 9.00 10.18
N SER A 17 13.15 8.32 10.15
CA SER A 17 13.88 8.06 8.91
C SER A 17 13.09 7.08 8.07
N ARG A 18 12.11 7.57 7.31
CA ARG A 18 11.36 6.76 6.34
C ARG A 18 12.33 6.29 5.26
N GLU A 19 12.65 5.00 5.27
CA GLU A 19 13.55 4.35 4.31
C GLU A 19 12.95 4.40 2.88
N TYR A 20 11.63 4.22 2.80
CA TYR A 20 10.87 4.16 1.56
C TYR A 20 9.71 5.16 1.54
N CYS A 21 9.28 5.52 0.33
CA CYS A 21 8.03 6.22 0.08
C CYS A 21 7.27 5.47 -1.02
N MET A 22 6.02 5.13 -0.73
CA MET A 22 5.09 4.51 -1.67
C MET A 22 4.02 5.50 -2.13
N ARG A 23 3.54 5.32 -3.37
CA ARG A 23 2.43 6.10 -3.93
C ARG A 23 1.63 5.26 -4.92
N PHE A 24 0.31 5.45 -4.96
CA PHE A 24 -0.51 4.94 -6.06
C PHE A 24 -0.25 5.74 -7.34
N GLU A 25 0.22 5.05 -8.38
CA GLU A 25 0.27 5.58 -9.75
C GLU A 25 -1.05 5.29 -10.47
N ILE A 26 -1.63 4.12 -10.21
CA ILE A 26 -3.01 3.79 -10.56
C ILE A 26 -3.69 3.29 -9.29
N ALA A 27 -4.57 4.12 -8.74
CA ALA A 27 -5.39 3.78 -7.57
C ALA A 27 -6.49 2.77 -7.95
N PRO A 28 -7.05 2.02 -6.98
CA PRO A 28 -8.26 1.26 -7.23
C PRO A 28 -9.42 2.17 -7.68
N PRO A 29 -10.41 1.64 -8.40
CA PRO A 29 -11.59 2.43 -8.76
C PRO A 29 -12.37 2.84 -7.51
N ALA A 30 -13.00 4.02 -7.53
CA ALA A 30 -13.84 4.49 -6.42
C ALA A 30 -15.08 3.59 -6.19
N THR A 31 -15.53 2.90 -7.24
CA THR A 31 -16.66 1.97 -7.19
C THR A 31 -16.29 0.67 -7.89
N ALA A 32 -16.65 -0.45 -7.28
CA ALA A 32 -16.47 -1.78 -7.83
C ALA A 32 -17.76 -2.59 -7.72
N TRP A 33 -17.84 -3.68 -8.48
CA TRP A 33 -18.93 -4.64 -8.38
C TRP A 33 -18.40 -5.94 -7.76
N PRO A 34 -19.09 -6.52 -6.78
CA PRO A 34 -18.71 -7.78 -6.17
C PRO A 34 -18.47 -8.87 -7.21
N GLY A 35 -17.27 -9.46 -7.19
CA GLY A 35 -16.85 -10.53 -8.09
C GLY A 35 -16.41 -10.07 -9.49
N VAL A 36 -16.54 -8.77 -9.82
CA VAL A 36 -16.06 -8.22 -11.09
C VAL A 36 -14.65 -7.68 -10.88
N SER A 37 -13.74 -8.06 -11.78
CA SER A 37 -12.37 -7.57 -11.76
C SER A 37 -12.30 -6.07 -12.08
N PHE A 38 -11.40 -5.37 -11.41
CA PHE A 38 -11.06 -3.98 -11.75
C PHE A 38 -10.59 -3.90 -13.20
N THR A 39 -11.08 -2.90 -13.92
CA THR A 39 -10.73 -2.67 -15.33
C THR A 39 -9.25 -2.33 -15.50
N LEU A 40 -8.71 -1.52 -14.59
CA LEU A 40 -7.30 -1.16 -14.57
C LEU A 40 -6.58 -1.91 -13.43
N PRO A 41 -5.32 -2.31 -13.63
CA PRO A 41 -4.51 -2.81 -12.54
C PRO A 41 -4.25 -1.71 -11.51
N VAL A 42 -4.14 -2.08 -10.24
CA VAL A 42 -3.61 -1.17 -9.22
C VAL A 42 -2.09 -1.16 -9.36
N ILE A 43 -1.51 0.03 -9.51
CA ILE A 43 -0.06 0.21 -9.66
C ILE A 43 0.43 1.11 -8.54
N VAL A 44 1.48 0.64 -7.85
CA VAL A 44 2.09 1.35 -6.73
C VAL A 44 3.56 1.54 -7.04
N SER A 45 4.02 2.79 -7.03
CA SER A 45 5.43 3.11 -7.09
C SER A 45 6.05 3.10 -5.69
N VAL A 46 7.33 2.74 -5.64
CA VAL A 46 8.18 2.87 -4.45
C VAL A 46 9.48 3.55 -4.84
N ARG A 47 9.97 4.42 -3.96
CA ARG A 47 11.33 4.96 -4.03
C ARG A 47 11.97 5.01 -2.66
N THR A 48 13.29 4.93 -2.62
CA THR A 48 14.06 5.22 -1.41
C THR A 48 14.05 6.72 -1.12
N VAL A 49 13.96 7.09 0.16
CA VAL A 49 13.98 8.51 0.59
C VAL A 49 15.12 8.79 1.56
N GLY A 50 15.66 7.75 2.19
CA GLY A 50 16.89 7.81 2.98
C GLY A 50 17.93 6.81 2.46
N ALA A 51 19.09 6.77 3.13
CA ALA A 51 20.03 5.69 2.91
C ALA A 51 19.37 4.37 3.34
N PRO A 52 19.31 3.34 2.47
CA PRO A 52 18.82 2.03 2.89
C PRO A 52 19.70 1.55 4.04
N GLN A 53 19.11 1.33 5.21
CA GLN A 53 19.85 0.89 6.39
C GLN A 53 20.40 -0.53 6.22
N ASP A 54 19.89 -1.25 5.22
CA ASP A 54 20.10 -2.67 5.09
C ASP A 54 20.62 -2.99 3.68
N HIS A 55 21.94 -3.03 3.55
CA HIS A 55 22.64 -3.40 2.32
C HIS A 55 22.38 -4.87 1.89
N ALA A 56 21.68 -5.64 2.72
CA ALA A 56 21.35 -7.05 2.48
C ALA A 56 19.96 -7.27 1.85
N VAL A 57 19.19 -6.21 1.54
CA VAL A 57 17.90 -6.37 0.84
C VAL A 57 18.15 -6.92 -0.56
N GLN A 58 17.73 -8.16 -0.78
CA GLN A 58 17.87 -8.83 -2.07
C GLN A 58 16.72 -8.49 -3.00
N GLN A 59 15.51 -8.34 -2.46
CA GLN A 59 14.32 -8.10 -3.24
C GLN A 59 13.26 -7.33 -2.44
N LEU A 60 12.56 -6.41 -3.11
CA LEU A 60 11.34 -5.80 -2.62
C LEU A 60 10.13 -6.48 -3.26
N ALA A 61 9.11 -6.77 -2.45
CA ALA A 61 7.82 -7.24 -2.90
C ALA A 61 6.73 -6.48 -2.16
N MET A 62 5.56 -6.35 -2.78
CA MET A 62 4.39 -5.77 -2.15
C MET A 62 3.26 -6.80 -2.12
N ASN A 63 2.50 -6.80 -1.03
CA ASN A 63 1.23 -7.51 -0.96
C ASN A 63 0.08 -6.51 -0.84
N VAL A 64 -1.04 -6.84 -1.48
CA VAL A 64 -2.30 -6.12 -1.32
C VAL A 64 -3.24 -6.93 -0.43
N SER A 65 -3.91 -6.24 0.47
CA SER A 65 -4.95 -6.81 1.34
C SER A 65 -6.13 -5.86 1.42
N LEU A 66 -7.31 -6.40 1.74
CA LEU A 66 -8.51 -5.61 1.95
C LEU A 66 -8.65 -5.23 3.42
N ARG A 67 -9.04 -3.98 3.66
CA ARG A 67 -9.37 -3.45 4.98
C ARG A 67 -10.79 -2.87 4.94
N THR A 68 -11.44 -2.83 6.09
CA THR A 68 -12.66 -2.04 6.25
C THR A 68 -12.35 -0.55 6.03
N GLU A 69 -13.38 0.28 5.87
CA GLU A 69 -13.21 1.74 5.83
C GLU A 69 -12.44 2.29 7.04
N SER A 70 -12.61 1.67 8.22
CA SER A 70 -11.90 1.98 9.48
C SER A 70 -10.48 1.42 9.58
N GLY A 71 -10.04 0.59 8.63
CA GLY A 71 -8.70 0.01 8.60
C GLY A 71 -8.55 -1.39 9.21
N ASP A 72 -9.65 -2.00 9.65
CA ASP A 72 -9.65 -3.33 10.26
C ASP A 72 -9.39 -4.42 9.20
N PRO A 73 -8.72 -5.54 9.57
CA PRO A 73 -8.55 -6.68 8.67
C PRO A 73 -9.89 -7.26 8.23
N VAL A 74 -9.97 -7.61 6.94
CA VAL A 74 -11.10 -8.33 6.36
C VAL A 74 -10.67 -9.77 6.03
N ALA A 75 -11.63 -10.70 5.98
CA ALA A 75 -11.37 -12.07 5.54
C ALA A 75 -10.63 -12.11 4.19
N SER A 76 -9.59 -12.93 4.10
CA SER A 76 -8.70 -12.97 2.93
C SER A 76 -9.44 -13.32 1.63
N GLN A 77 -10.51 -14.11 1.69
CA GLN A 77 -11.33 -14.42 0.52
C GLN A 77 -12.17 -13.24 -0.03
N HIS A 78 -12.19 -12.08 0.64
CA HIS A 78 -12.94 -10.90 0.17
C HIS A 78 -12.21 -10.10 -0.92
N LEU A 79 -10.95 -10.41 -1.16
CA LEU A 79 -10.16 -9.85 -2.26
C LEU A 79 -9.48 -11.00 -3.01
N THR A 80 -9.72 -11.09 -4.31
CA THR A 80 -9.14 -12.14 -5.17
C THR A 80 -8.30 -11.52 -6.28
N GLY A 81 -7.43 -12.34 -6.88
CA GLY A 81 -6.54 -11.92 -7.95
C GLY A 81 -5.06 -12.07 -7.62
N ALA A 82 -4.21 -11.32 -8.32
CA ALA A 82 -2.78 -11.29 -8.05
C ALA A 82 -2.48 -10.42 -6.81
N LEU A 83 -2.46 -11.04 -5.62
CA LEU A 83 -2.34 -10.34 -4.33
C LEU A 83 -0.89 -9.99 -3.91
N THR A 84 0.10 -10.55 -4.60
CA THR A 84 1.52 -10.31 -4.33
C THR A 84 2.21 -9.96 -5.64
N SER A 85 3.10 -8.97 -5.60
CA SER A 85 3.83 -8.51 -6.78
C SER A 85 5.23 -8.07 -6.40
N SER A 86 6.25 -8.56 -7.09
CA SER A 86 7.62 -8.06 -6.95
C SER A 86 7.70 -6.62 -7.45
N VAL A 87 8.51 -5.79 -6.78
CA VAL A 87 8.86 -4.47 -7.29
C VAL A 87 9.80 -4.65 -8.48
N ARG A 88 9.50 -3.98 -9.59
CA ARG A 88 10.27 -4.05 -10.84
C ARG A 88 10.66 -2.66 -11.32
N ASN A 89 11.81 -2.58 -11.97
CA ASN A 89 12.27 -1.43 -12.76
C ASN A 89 12.92 -1.95 -14.06
N HIS A 90 13.14 -1.07 -15.04
CA HIS A 90 13.77 -1.39 -16.32
C HIS A 90 15.21 -1.92 -16.19
N ASP A 91 15.92 -1.53 -15.14
CA ASP A 91 17.31 -1.91 -14.86
C ASP A 91 17.47 -3.19 -14.01
N GLY A 92 16.39 -3.90 -13.67
CA GLY A 92 16.43 -5.12 -12.85
C GLY A 92 16.09 -4.88 -11.37
N ASN A 93 16.75 -5.58 -10.44
CA ASN A 93 16.47 -5.47 -9.00
C ASN A 93 16.89 -4.10 -8.46
N THR A 94 15.91 -3.28 -8.10
CA THR A 94 16.15 -1.93 -7.59
C THR A 94 15.28 -1.68 -6.35
N THR A 95 15.81 -0.89 -5.41
CA THR A 95 15.09 -0.43 -4.21
C THR A 95 14.02 0.65 -4.50
N SER A 96 13.83 0.95 -5.78
CA SER A 96 12.80 1.82 -6.34
C SER A 96 12.17 1.14 -7.56
N GLY A 97 10.95 1.51 -7.93
CA GLY A 97 10.25 0.89 -9.06
C GLY A 97 8.75 0.87 -8.85
N PHE A 98 8.09 -0.14 -9.41
CA PHE A 98 6.65 -0.30 -9.26
C PHE A 98 6.25 -1.76 -9.04
N ALA A 99 5.15 -1.93 -8.31
CA ALA A 99 4.41 -3.19 -8.19
C ALA A 99 3.09 -3.05 -8.95
N ARG A 100 2.70 -4.13 -9.65
CA ARG A 100 1.45 -4.20 -10.41
C ARG A 100 0.57 -5.31 -9.84
N PHE A 101 -0.64 -4.95 -9.43
CA PHE A 101 -1.65 -5.87 -8.96
C PHE A 101 -2.82 -5.90 -9.94
N GLY A 102 -3.03 -7.03 -10.61
CA GLY A 102 -4.13 -7.16 -11.54
C GLY A 102 -4.18 -8.52 -12.22
N PRO A 103 -5.39 -9.02 -12.55
CA PRO A 103 -6.69 -8.45 -12.17
C PRO A 103 -6.96 -8.61 -10.66
N LEU A 104 -7.66 -7.64 -10.04
CA LEU A 104 -8.12 -7.69 -8.65
C LEU A 104 -9.65 -7.59 -8.61
N ALA A 105 -10.30 -8.30 -7.69
CA ALA A 105 -11.75 -8.20 -7.48
C ALA A 105 -12.10 -8.22 -5.98
N ILE A 106 -12.98 -7.31 -5.56
CA ILE A 106 -13.62 -7.39 -4.24
C ILE A 106 -14.83 -8.31 -4.39
N THR A 107 -14.97 -9.32 -3.53
CA THR A 107 -16.01 -10.36 -3.71
C THR A 107 -17.28 -10.12 -2.90
N GLN A 108 -17.24 -9.21 -1.92
CA GLN A 108 -18.40 -8.88 -1.08
C GLN A 108 -18.79 -7.41 -1.22
N PRO A 109 -20.09 -7.08 -1.14
CA PRO A 109 -20.52 -5.70 -1.05
C PRO A 109 -20.03 -5.02 0.24
N GLY A 110 -19.69 -3.74 0.17
CA GLY A 110 -19.24 -2.96 1.32
C GLY A 110 -18.32 -1.80 0.96
N ARG A 111 -17.86 -1.07 1.97
CA ARG A 111 -16.91 0.05 1.82
C ARG A 111 -15.56 -0.37 2.38
N TYR A 112 -14.55 -0.37 1.52
CA TYR A 112 -13.24 -0.97 1.82
C TYR A 112 -12.09 -0.03 1.44
N ARG A 113 -10.91 -0.31 1.99
CA ARG A 113 -9.64 0.24 1.52
C ARG A 113 -8.74 -0.91 1.08
N LEU A 114 -7.91 -0.68 0.07
CA LEU A 114 -6.80 -1.56 -0.25
C LEU A 114 -5.59 -1.11 0.55
N ARG A 115 -5.04 -2.01 1.38
CA ARG A 115 -3.75 -1.81 2.04
C ARG A 115 -2.66 -2.50 1.24
N ILE A 116 -1.66 -1.72 0.83
CA ILE A 116 -0.44 -2.18 0.19
C ILE A 116 0.65 -2.18 1.25
N ALA A 117 1.22 -3.34 1.55
CA ALA A 117 2.36 -3.45 2.44
C ALA A 117 3.62 -3.80 1.63
N LEU A 118 4.70 -3.08 1.90
CA LEU A 118 6.02 -3.30 1.31
C LEU A 118 6.80 -4.25 2.20
N ALA A 119 7.23 -5.36 1.63
CA ALA A 119 8.11 -6.33 2.25
C ALA A 119 9.50 -6.23 1.62
N ALA A 120 10.52 -6.22 2.47
CA ALA A 120 11.90 -6.45 2.07
C ALA A 120 12.28 -7.90 2.40
N ALA A 121 12.77 -8.62 1.40
CA ALA A 121 13.29 -9.97 1.55
C ALA A 121 14.82 -9.94 1.55
N SER A 122 15.39 -10.65 2.52
CA SER A 122 16.81 -10.99 2.60
C SER A 122 16.97 -12.51 2.58
N ALA A 123 18.21 -13.01 2.61
CA ALA A 123 18.47 -14.44 2.71
C ALA A 123 17.97 -15.06 4.03
N ALA A 124 17.87 -14.25 5.08
CA ALA A 124 17.47 -14.71 6.41
C ALA A 124 15.96 -14.55 6.65
N ASP A 125 15.40 -13.40 6.27
CA ASP A 125 14.06 -12.99 6.71
C ASP A 125 13.31 -12.14 5.68
N ILE A 126 11.98 -12.11 5.84
CA ILE A 126 11.07 -11.17 5.17
C ILE A 126 10.51 -10.22 6.22
N THR A 127 10.70 -8.91 6.03
CA THR A 127 10.24 -7.89 6.97
C THR A 127 9.33 -6.87 6.28
N ILE A 128 8.20 -6.53 6.92
CA ILE A 128 7.35 -5.42 6.45
C ILE A 128 8.03 -4.10 6.81
N LYS A 129 8.30 -3.27 5.79
CA LYS A 129 9.00 -1.99 5.93
C LYS A 129 8.04 -0.81 6.04
N ASP A 130 6.94 -0.85 5.30
CA ASP A 130 5.97 0.26 5.25
C ASP A 130 4.61 -0.22 4.72
N TYR A 131 3.56 0.60 4.85
CA TYR A 131 2.28 0.38 4.20
C TYR A 131 1.61 1.70 3.77
N ILE A 132 0.80 1.63 2.71
CA ILE A 132 -0.13 2.70 2.32
C ILE A 132 -1.53 2.14 2.15
N ASP A 133 -2.53 2.97 2.45
CA ASP A 133 -3.94 2.66 2.23
C ASP A 133 -4.48 3.48 1.06
N SER A 134 -5.33 2.88 0.24
CA SER A 134 -6.08 3.60 -0.78
C SER A 134 -7.20 4.45 -0.15
N ASP A 135 -7.79 5.31 -0.98
CA ASP A 135 -9.13 5.83 -0.72
C ASP A 135 -10.17 4.70 -0.65
N VAL A 136 -11.36 5.04 -0.17
CA VAL A 136 -12.45 4.08 0.01
C VAL A 136 -13.00 3.65 -1.36
N VAL A 137 -13.09 2.33 -1.56
CA VAL A 137 -13.77 1.68 -2.68
C VAL A 137 -15.15 1.25 -2.21
N ASP A 138 -16.19 1.71 -2.90
CA ASP A 138 -17.56 1.25 -2.71
C ASP A 138 -17.84 0.02 -3.59
N ALA A 139 -17.90 -1.16 -2.97
CA ALA A 139 -18.32 -2.39 -3.63
C ALA A 139 -19.86 -2.48 -3.60
N CYS A 140 -20.50 -1.95 -4.64
CA CYS A 140 -21.96 -1.85 -4.71
C CYS A 140 -22.60 -3.20 -4.97
N ARG A 141 -23.65 -3.53 -4.21
CA ARG A 141 -24.47 -4.71 -4.49
C ARG A 141 -25.11 -4.56 -5.87
N MET A 142 -24.91 -5.52 -6.77
CA MET A 142 -25.72 -5.59 -7.99
C MET A 142 -27.19 -5.69 -7.59
N ARG A 143 -28.02 -4.74 -8.05
CA ARG A 143 -29.47 -4.90 -7.96
C ARG A 143 -29.83 -6.07 -8.88
N ARG A 144 -30.16 -7.21 -8.28
CA ARG A 144 -30.79 -8.30 -9.05
C ARG A 144 -32.13 -7.76 -9.52
N HIS A 145 -32.27 -7.49 -10.82
CA HIS A 145 -33.58 -7.38 -11.41
C HIS A 145 -34.24 -8.76 -11.28
N LEU A 146 -35.29 -8.81 -10.48
CA LEU A 146 -36.23 -9.93 -10.45
C LEU A 146 -36.96 -9.90 -11.80
N SER A 147 -36.77 -10.94 -12.60
CA SER A 147 -37.63 -11.28 -13.73
C SER A 147 -38.80 -12.13 -13.25
#